data_AF-A0A5R8QEU1-F1
#
_entry.id   AF-A0A5R8QEU1-F1
#
_cell.length_a   1.000
_cell.length_b   1.000
_cell.length_c   1.000
_cell.angle_alpha   90.00
_cell.angle_beta   90.00
_cell.angle_gamma   90.00
#
_symmetry.space_group_name_H-M   'P 1'
#
loop_
_entity.id
_entity.type
_entity.pdbx_description
1 polymer ?
#
loop_
_entity_poly.entity_id
_entity_poly.type
_entity_poly.pdbx_seq_one_letter_code
_entity_poly.pdbx_strand_id
1 'polypeptide(L)' 'MSKNKRTEWPTSHIETIDREIFKHASKLASGSATSRDVSETSDLIRRRADYMMPGLLRSGGYEKAKKAG' A
#
# COMPACT_ATOMS: atom_id res chain seq x y z
N MET A 1 31.41 -3.11 -14.88
CA MET A 1 30.69 -2.68 -13.66
C MET A 1 29.26 -2.30 -14.05
N SER A 2 28.31 -3.23 -13.95
CA SER A 2 26.89 -2.89 -14.14
C SER A 2 26.45 -2.04 -12.96
N LYS A 3 26.27 -0.74 -13.20
CA LYS A 3 25.55 0.14 -12.29
C LYS A 3 24.14 -0.41 -12.22
N ASN A 4 23.84 -1.17 -11.17
CA ASN A 4 22.46 -1.42 -10.75
C ASN A 4 21.82 -0.04 -10.66
N LYS A 5 21.02 0.33 -11.66
CA LYS A 5 20.03 1.39 -11.50
C LYS A 5 19.10 0.84 -10.44
N ARG A 6 19.42 1.09 -9.16
CA ARG A 6 18.44 1.08 -8.10
C ARG A 6 17.32 1.92 -8.68
N THR A 7 16.19 1.28 -8.96
CA THR A 7 14.97 1.97 -9.35
C THR A 7 14.76 2.99 -8.24
N GLU A 8 15.13 4.24 -8.50
CA GLU A 8 14.98 5.33 -7.53
C GLU A 8 13.49 5.59 -7.48
N TRP A 9 12.83 4.85 -6.60
CA TRP A 9 11.44 5.04 -6.29
C TRP A 9 11.27 6.49 -5.82
N PRO A 10 10.17 7.17 -6.17
CA PRO A 10 9.93 8.53 -5.69
C PRO A 10 9.79 8.52 -4.16
N THR A 11 10.91 8.76 -3.47
CA THR A 11 11.10 8.46 -2.05
C THR A 11 10.09 9.22 -1.19
N SER A 12 9.82 10.49 -1.52
CA SER A 12 8.95 11.37 -0.75
C SER A 12 7.48 10.90 -0.69
N HIS A 13 6.93 10.37 -1.79
CA HIS A 13 5.54 9.89 -1.81
C HIS A 13 5.38 8.56 -1.07
N ILE A 14 6.34 7.65 -1.25
CA ILE A 14 6.34 6.35 -0.56
C ILE A 14 6.55 6.55 0.94
N GLU A 15 7.46 7.44 1.34
CA GLU A 15 7.67 7.78 2.76
C GLU A 15 6.40 8.33 3.41
N THR A 16 5.62 9.13 2.68
CA THR A 16 4.33 9.64 3.16
C THR A 16 3.33 8.50 3.36
N ILE A 17 3.25 7.57 2.41
CA ILE A 17 2.36 6.40 2.51
C ILE A 17 2.81 5.49 3.67
N ASP A 18 4.12 5.26 3.83
CA ASP A 18 4.69 4.41 4.89
C ASP A 18 4.42 5.00 6.29
N ARG A 19 4.46 6.33 6.44
CA ARG A 19 4.08 7.01 7.69
C ARG A 19 2.61 6.78 8.04
N GLU A 20 1.70 6.87 7.06
CA GLU A 20 0.28 6.64 7.30
C GLU A 20 0.00 5.15 7.60
N ILE A 21 0.64 4.21 6.88
CA ILE A 21 0.57 2.77 7.19
C ILE A 21 1.02 2.54 8.63
N PHE A 22 2.15 3.11 9.05
CA PHE A 22 2.68 2.94 10.40
C PHE A 22 1.75 3.48 11.48
N LYS A 23 1.13 4.63 11.23
CA LYS A 23 0.15 5.25 12.14
C LYS A 23 -1.08 4.38 12.34
N HIS A 24 -1.65 3.83 11.28
CA HIS A 24 -2.79 2.92 11.40
C HIS A 24 -2.38 1.55 11.95
N ALA A 25 -1.22 1.01 11.58
CA ALA A 25 -0.67 -0.22 12.14
C ALA A 25 -0.41 -0.13 13.65
N SER A 26 0.04 1.04 14.12
CA SER A 26 0.21 1.30 15.55
C SER A 26 -1.12 1.26 16.30
N LYS A 27 -2.20 1.81 15.73
CA LYS A 27 -3.56 1.67 16.30
C LYS A 27 -4.07 0.23 16.29
N LEU A 28 -3.73 -0.54 15.24
CA LEU A 28 -4.04 -1.96 15.14
C LEU A 28 -3.34 -2.74 16.25
N ALA A 29 -2.06 -2.48 16.47
CA ALA A 29 -1.27 -3.11 17.53
C ALA A 29 -1.76 -2.74 18.94
N SER A 30 -2.27 -1.51 19.14
CA SER A 30 -2.84 -1.09 20.43
C SER A 30 -4.25 -1.62 20.70
N GLY A 31 -4.85 -2.40 19.78
CA GLY A 31 -6.19 -2.95 19.95
C GLY A 31 -7.32 -1.91 19.90
N SER A 32 -7.01 -0.67 19.50
CA SER A 32 -7.96 0.45 19.40
C SER A 32 -8.37 0.76 17.97
N ALA A 33 -7.92 -0.06 17.01
CA ALA A 33 -8.28 0.08 15.62
C ALA A 33 -9.73 -0.34 15.36
N THR A 34 -10.39 0.46 14.54
CA THR A 34 -11.71 0.15 14.00
C THR A 34 -11.57 -0.69 12.72
N SER A 35 -12.68 -1.31 12.29
CA SER A 35 -12.78 -1.94 10.97
C SER A 35 -12.44 -0.98 9.82
N ARG A 36 -12.67 0.32 10.04
CA ARG A 36 -12.27 1.40 9.12
C ARG A 36 -10.75 1.56 9.06
N ASP A 37 -10.05 1.57 10.20
CA ASP A 37 -8.58 1.67 10.23
C ASP A 37 -7.92 0.48 9.51
N VAL A 38 -8.47 -0.74 9.64
CA VAL A 38 -8.00 -1.93 8.90
C VAL A 38 -8.14 -1.73 7.39
N SER A 39 -9.31 -1.23 6.96
CA SER A 39 -9.61 -0.99 5.54
C SER A 39 -8.71 0.09 4.95
N GLU A 40 -8.53 1.20 5.68
CA GLU A 40 -7.65 2.31 5.28
C GLU A 40 -6.18 1.86 5.20
N THR A 41 -5.69 1.07 6.18
CA THR A 41 -4.34 0.49 6.14
C THR A 41 -4.13 -0.39 4.92
N SER A 42 -5.10 -1.25 4.62
CA SER A 42 -5.05 -2.16 3.47
C SER A 42 -5.00 -1.40 2.15
N ASP A 43 -5.77 -0.32 2.02
CA ASP A 43 -5.75 0.53 0.82
C ASP A 43 -4.45 1.31 0.67
N LEU A 44 -3.84 1.78 1.76
CA LEU A 44 -2.52 2.41 1.73
C LEU A 44 -1.42 1.44 1.28
N ILE A 45 -1.44 0.20 1.77
CA ILE A 45 -0.51 -0.86 1.34
C ILE A 45 -0.68 -1.14 -0.16
N ARG A 46 -1.93 -1.20 -0.66
CA ARG A 46 -2.20 -1.39 -2.09
C ARG A 46 -1.68 -0.23 -2.92
N ARG A 47 -1.93 1.02 -2.52
CA ARG A 47 -1.42 2.21 -3.22
C ARG A 47 0.11 2.22 -3.26
N ARG A 48 0.76 1.86 -2.16
CA ARG A 48 2.22 1.69 -2.13
C ARG A 48 2.68 0.65 -3.14
N ALA A 49 2.06 -0.53 -3.14
CA ALA A 49 2.39 -1.60 -4.05
C ALA A 49 2.15 -1.23 -5.52
N ASP A 50 1.06 -0.54 -5.84
CA ASP A 50 0.78 -0.05 -7.20
C ASP A 50 1.76 1.05 -7.63
N TYR A 51 2.18 1.91 -6.70
CA TYR A 51 3.18 2.94 -6.99
C TYR A 51 4.58 2.34 -7.25
N MET A 52 4.93 1.29 -6.51
CA MET A 52 6.17 0.54 -6.72
C MET A 52 6.11 -0.43 -7.90
N MET A 53 4.93 -0.97 -8.22
CA MET A 53 4.77 -1.98 -9.26
C MET A 53 3.46 -1.72 -10.01
N PRO A 54 3.44 -0.72 -10.92
CA PRO A 54 2.24 -0.38 -11.67
C PRO A 54 1.69 -1.59 -12.42
N GLY A 55 0.44 -1.97 -12.13
CA GLY A 55 -0.23 -3.10 -12.79
C GLY A 55 -0.12 -4.45 -12.06
N LEU A 56 0.62 -4.53 -10.94
CA LEU A 56 0.71 -5.75 -10.14
C LEU A 56 -0.65 -6.14 -9.54
N LEU A 57 -1.35 -5.18 -8.92
CA LEU A 57 -2.65 -5.46 -8.28
C LEU A 57 -3.82 -5.40 -9.27
N ARG A 58 -3.61 -4.75 -10.41
CA ARG A 58 -4.58 -4.66 -11.51
C ARG A 58 -4.84 -6.02 -12.16
N SER A 59 -3.86 -6.93 -12.10
CA SER A 59 -3.93 -8.25 -12.75
C SER A 59 -4.40 -9.39 -11.82
N GLY A 60 -4.61 -9.12 -10.51
CA GLY A 60 -4.66 -10.18 -9.49
C GLY A 60 -5.99 -10.45 -8.77
N GLY A 61 -7.02 -9.61 -8.87
CA GLY A 61 -8.31 -9.93 -8.24
C GLY A 61 -9.21 -8.79 -7.76
N TYR A 62 -8.72 -7.54 -7.73
CA TYR A 62 -9.55 -6.42 -7.26
C TYR A 62 -10.64 -6.01 -8.28
N GLU A 63 -10.36 -6.06 -9.58
CA GLU A 63 -11.40 -5.83 -10.61
C GLU A 63 -12.43 -6.97 -10.66
N LYS A 64 -12.07 -8.20 -10.28
CA LYS A 64 -13.05 -9.28 -10.13
C LYS A 64 -13.95 -9.09 -8.89
N ALA A 65 -13.43 -8.53 -7.81
CA ALA A 65 -14.22 -8.27 -6.60
C ALA A 65 -15.23 -7.13 -6.78
N LYS A 66 -14.92 -6.09 -7.58
CA LYS A 66 -15.86 -5.00 -7.87
C LYS A 66 -16.93 -5.30 -8.92
N LYS A 67 -16.76 -6.35 -9.72
CA LYS A 67 -17.72 -6.74 -10.77
C LYS A 67 -18.66 -7.88 -10.37
N ALA A 68 -18.51 -8.39 -9.14
CA ALA A 68 -19.32 -9.49 -8.58
C ALA A 68 -20.22 -9.05 -7.41
N GLY A 69 -20.38 -7.74 -7.20
CA GLY A 69 -21.34 -7.14 -6.27
C GLY A 69 -22.42 -6.39 -7.02
#